data_AF-A0AA37EVZ4-F1
#
_entry.id   AF-A0AA37EVZ4-F1
#
_cell.length_a   1.000
_cell.length_b   1.000
_cell.length_c   1.000
_cell.angle_alpha   90.00
_cell.angle_beta   90.00
_cell.angle_gamma   90.00
#
_symmetry.space_group_name_H-M   'P 1'
#
loop_
_entity.id
_entity.type
_entity.pdbx_description
1 polymer ?
#
loop_
_entity_poly.entity_id
_entity_poly.type
_entity_poly.pdbx_seq_one_letter_code
_entity_poly.pdbx_strand_id
1 'polypeptide(L)'
;MGLCRIVISNLNRNAFQHTYSGEVKIEQQQEKLVIINHNLSDDTHNDDLSFGLGLELTERLMKQYGWYYLNHATTNGRRVEVHFSSSSCC
;
A
#
# COMPACT_ATOMS: atom_id res chain seq x y z
N MET A 1 -14.60 -11.98 4.67
CA MET A 1 -13.38 -12.63 4.11
C MET A 1 -12.91 -12.08 2.77
N GLY A 2 -13.76 -11.50 1.90
CA GLY A 2 -13.31 -11.05 0.56
C GLY A 2 -12.51 -9.73 0.52
N LEU A 3 -12.80 -8.78 1.42
CA LEU A 3 -12.26 -7.43 1.32
C LEU A 3 -10.75 -7.32 1.58
N CYS A 4 -10.23 -7.99 2.62
CA CYS A 4 -8.79 -7.99 2.89
C CYS A 4 -8.03 -8.52 1.67
N ARG A 5 -8.53 -9.58 1.02
CA ARG A 5 -7.91 -10.12 -0.20
C ARG A 5 -7.89 -9.11 -1.35
N ILE A 6 -8.96 -8.34 -1.52
CA ILE A 6 -9.04 -7.28 -2.54
C ILE A 6 -8.00 -6.19 -2.25
N VAL A 7 -7.93 -5.72 -1.01
CA VAL A 7 -6.98 -4.69 -0.56
C VAL A 7 -5.54 -5.17 -0.76
N ILE A 8 -5.20 -6.35 -0.25
CA ILE A 8 -3.84 -6.91 -0.34
C ILE A 8 -3.45 -7.08 -1.81
N SER A 9 -4.35 -7.58 -2.64
CA SER A 9 -4.11 -7.70 -4.08
C SER A 9 -3.88 -6.35 -4.75
N ASN A 10 -4.66 -5.32 -4.39
CA ASN A 10 -4.49 -3.97 -4.91
C ASN A 10 -3.13 -3.38 -4.52
N LEU A 11 -2.75 -3.50 -3.24
CA LEU A 11 -1.48 -2.98 -2.74
C LEU A 11 -0.27 -3.71 -3.34
N ASN A 12 -0.33 -5.05 -3.44
CA ASN A 12 0.72 -5.82 -4.10
C ASN A 12 0.85 -5.42 -5.58
N ARG A 13 -0.29 -5.29 -6.26
CA ARG A 13 -0.30 -4.84 -7.67
C ARG A 13 0.32 -3.46 -7.81
N ASN A 14 -0.03 -2.48 -6.96
CA ASN A 14 0.59 -1.16 -6.98
C ASN A 14 2.10 -1.25 -6.78
N ALA A 15 2.56 -2.04 -5.80
CA ALA A 15 3.99 -2.17 -5.54
C ALA A 15 4.77 -2.71 -6.76
N PHE A 16 4.26 -3.73 -7.45
CA PHE A 16 4.92 -4.27 -8.63
C PHE A 16 4.73 -3.44 -9.90
N GLN A 17 3.56 -2.84 -10.12
CA GLN A 17 3.31 -1.99 -11.29
C GLN A 17 4.17 -0.73 -11.28
N HIS A 18 4.46 -0.20 -10.09
CA HIS A 18 5.27 0.99 -9.92
C HIS A 18 6.72 0.67 -9.53
N THR A 19 7.16 -0.58 -9.65
CA THR A 19 8.57 -0.96 -9.48
C THR A 19 9.07 -1.61 -10.75
N TYR A 20 9.65 -0.80 -11.64
CA TYR A 20 10.17 -1.25 -12.93
C TYR A 20 11.56 -1.86 -12.82
N SER A 21 12.38 -1.32 -11.93
CA SER A 21 13.73 -1.80 -11.65
C SER A 21 14.03 -1.48 -10.20
N GLY A 22 14.08 -2.49 -9.33
CA GLY A 22 14.35 -2.30 -7.91
C GLY A 22 13.79 -3.40 -7.02
N GLU A 23 13.40 -3.06 -5.80
CA GLU A 23 12.96 -4.00 -4.78
C GLU A 23 11.53 -3.73 -4.32
N VAL A 24 10.77 -4.82 -4.16
CA VAL A 24 9.49 -4.82 -3.45
C VAL A 24 9.62 -5.71 -2.22
N LYS A 25 9.46 -5.10 -1.04
CA LYS A 25 9.49 -5.79 0.25
C LYS A 25 8.09 -5.84 0.83
N ILE A 26 7.61 -7.05 1.10
CA ILE A 26 6.29 -7.30 1.67
C ILE A 26 6.48 -8.01 3.01
N GLU A 27 6.00 -7.40 4.08
CA GLU A 27 6.08 -7.94 5.44
C GLU A 27 4.67 -8.03 6.02
N GLN A 28 4.21 -9.24 6.30
CA GLN A 28 2.96 -9.49 7.02
C GLN A 28 3.28 -10.02 8.42
N GLN A 29 2.75 -9.37 9.45
CA GLN A 29 2.84 -9.80 10.84
C GLN A 29 1.47 -9.63 11.50
N GLN A 30 0.84 -10.74 11.88
CA GLN A 30 -0.51 -10.75 12.46
C GLN A 30 -1.50 -9.97 11.58
N GLU A 31 -2.10 -8.91 12.12
CA GLU A 31 -3.07 -8.04 11.45
C GLU A 31 -2.42 -6.86 10.73
N LYS A 32 -1.08 -6.73 10.79
CA LYS A 32 -0.31 -5.69 10.15
C LYS A 32 0.30 -6.19 8.84
N LEU A 33 0.15 -5.40 7.79
CA LEU A 33 0.82 -5.59 6.51
C LEU A 33 1.57 -4.32 6.14
N VAL A 34 2.86 -4.46 5.82
CA VAL A 34 3.74 -3.40 5.34
C VAL A 34 4.24 -3.78 3.96
N ILE A 35 4.10 -2.87 3.00
CA ILE A 35 4.60 -3.00 1.65
C ILE A 35 5.50 -1.81 1.37
N ILE A 36 6.75 -2.08 1.02
CA ILE A 36 7.74 -1.06 0.66
C ILE A 36 8.17 -1.37 -0.75
N ASN A 37 8.08 -0.40 -1.64
CA ASN A 37 8.59 -0.52 -3.00
C ASN A 37 9.63 0.56 -3.24
N HIS A 38 10.72 0.21 -3.91
CA HIS A 38 11.87 1.08 -4.17
C HIS A 38 12.41 0.82 -5.56
N ASN A 39 12.47 1.84 -6.40
CA ASN A 39 13.12 1.81 -7.71
C ASN A 39 14.59 2.22 -7.59
N LEU A 40 15.46 1.51 -8.31
CA LEU A 40 16.88 1.77 -8.49
C LEU A 40 17.15 2.86 -9.53
N SER A 41 16.24 3.05 -10.48
CA SER A 41 16.30 4.12 -11.48
C SER A 41 15.65 5.40 -10.93
N ASP A 42 16.34 6.53 -11.11
CA ASP A 42 15.87 7.87 -10.75
C ASP A 42 14.90 8.44 -11.79
N ASP A 43 14.31 7.56 -12.61
CA ASP A 43 13.18 7.90 -13.46
C ASP A 43 11.97 8.12 -12.57
N THR A 44 11.98 9.24 -11.85
CA THR A 44 10.82 9.89 -11.24
C THR A 44 9.92 10.36 -12.38
N HIS A 45 9.36 9.42 -13.14
CA HIS A 45 8.09 9.69 -13.80
C HIS A 45 7.18 10.21 -12.70
N ASN A 46 6.48 11.31 -12.96
CA ASN A 46 5.54 11.97 -12.05
C ASN A 46 4.41 10.98 -11.66
N ASP A 47 4.74 10.02 -10.80
CA ASP A 47 3.98 8.79 -10.62
C ASP A 47 2.91 8.95 -9.54
N ASP A 48 2.93 10.04 -8.78
CA ASP A 48 1.86 10.38 -7.84
C ASP A 48 0.47 10.40 -8.51
N LEU A 49 0.40 10.72 -9.80
CA LEU A 49 -0.83 10.61 -10.59
C LEU A 49 -1.15 9.15 -10.98
N SER A 50 -0.14 8.34 -11.29
CA SER A 50 -0.28 6.93 -11.70
C SER A 50 -0.69 6.01 -10.55
N PHE A 51 -0.31 6.32 -9.30
CA PHE A 51 -0.70 5.56 -8.10
C PHE A 51 -2.17 5.80 -7.66
N GLY A 52 -2.81 6.86 -8.16
CA GLY A 52 -3.98 7.48 -7.53
C GLY A 52 -5.19 6.57 -7.33
N LEU A 53 -5.62 5.82 -8.36
CA LEU A 53 -6.87 5.07 -8.30
C LEU A 53 -6.82 3.84 -7.38
N GLY A 54 -5.68 3.13 -7.36
CA GLY A 54 -5.50 1.94 -6.51
C GLY A 54 -5.39 2.30 -5.03
N LEU A 55 -4.64 3.36 -4.73
CA LEU A 55 -4.47 3.86 -3.38
C LEU A 55 -5.73 4.56 -2.85
N GLU A 56 -6.44 5.34 -3.68
CA GLU A 56 -7.69 6.00 -3.26
C GLU A 56 -8.76 4.97 -2.87
N LEU A 57 -8.93 3.91 -3.67
CA LEU A 57 -9.88 2.85 -3.35
C LEU A 57 -9.50 2.15 -2.04
N THR A 58 -8.21 1.90 -1.84
CA THR A 58 -7.71 1.28 -0.60
C THR A 58 -7.96 2.20 0.60
N GLU A 59 -7.62 3.47 0.50
CA GLU A 59 -7.82 4.46 1.57
C GLU A 59 -9.30 4.61 1.95
N ARG A 60 -10.20 4.67 0.95
CA ARG A 60 -11.65 4.74 1.18
C ARG A 60 -12.18 3.50 1.91
N LEU A 61 -11.71 2.31 1.52
CA LEU A 61 -12.05 1.07 2.21
C LEU A 61 -11.50 1.07 3.64
N MET A 62 -10.23 1.40 3.86
CA MET A 62 -9.65 1.45 5.21
C MET A 62 -10.44 2.39 6.11
N LYS A 63 -10.80 3.58 5.62
CA LYS A 63 -11.61 4.57 6.34
C LYS A 63 -13.02 4.06 6.67
N GLN A 64 -13.67 3.37 5.74
CA GLN A 64 -15.00 2.81 5.96
C GLN A 64 -15.02 1.72 7.05
N TYR A 65 -13.96 0.93 7.14
CA TYR A 65 -13.85 -0.18 8.10
C TYR A 65 -13.15 0.21 9.42
N GLY A 66 -12.71 1.47 9.55
CA GLY A 66 -12.02 1.98 10.73
C GLY A 66 -10.63 1.36 10.94
N TRP A 67 -10.00 0.91 9.85
CA TRP A 67 -8.68 0.30 9.86
C TRP A 67 -7.57 1.34 9.73
N TYR A 68 -6.44 1.11 10.39
CA TYR A 68 -5.29 1.99 10.28
C TYR A 68 -4.69 1.88 8.87
N TYR A 69 -4.39 3.03 8.28
CA TYR A 69 -3.78 3.16 6.96
C TYR A 69 -2.74 4.28 6.98
N LEU A 70 -1.54 3.97 6.51
CA LEU A 70 -0.44 4.91 6.31
C LEU A 70 0.14 4.72 4.91
N ASN A 71 0.28 5.81 4.17
CA ASN A 71 0.96 5.85 2.90
C ASN A 71 2.00 6.97 2.94
N HIS A 72 3.27 6.61 2.78
CA HIS A 72 4.38 7.55 2.82
C HIS A 72 5.21 7.43 1.54
N ALA A 73 5.36 8.54 0.82
CA ALA A 73 6.28 8.62 -0.32
C ALA A 73 7.73 8.61 0.21
N THR A 74 8.60 7.87 -0.46
CA THR A 74 10.04 7.83 -0.19
C THR A 74 10.77 8.33 -1.44
N THR A 75 12.08 8.57 -1.35
CA THR A 75 12.87 9.19 -2.43
C THR A 75 12.67 8.51 -3.80
N ASN A 76 12.56 7.18 -3.83
CA ASN A 76 12.38 6.42 -5.08
C ASN A 76 11.30 5.34 -4.95
N GLY A 77 10.21 5.60 -4.22
CA GLY A 77 9.13 4.63 -4.08
C GLY A 77 8.20 4.93 -2.93
N ARG A 78 7.51 3.94 -2.36
CA ARG A 78 6.54 4.18 -1.29
C ARG A 78 6.61 3.12 -0.19
N ARG A 79 6.17 3.53 1.00
CA ARG A 79 5.85 2.65 2.12
C ARG A 79 4.36 2.75 2.42
N VAL A 80 3.66 1.63 2.28
CA VAL A 80 2.26 1.48 2.66
C VAL A 80 2.18 0.56 3.87
N GLU A 81 1.44 0.97 4.89
CA GLU A 81 1.20 0.19 6.09
C GLU A 81 -0.30 0.15 6.40
N VAL A 82 -0.83 -1.05 6.62
CA VAL A 82 -2.24 -1.28 6.94
C VAL A 82 -2.38 -2.20 8.13
N HIS A 83 -3.34 -1.91 9.02
CA HIS A 83 -3.71 -2.81 10.13
C HIS A 83 -5.17 -3.18 9.99
N PHE A 84 -5.44 -4.48 9.80
CA PHE A 84 -6.77 -5.02 9.52
C PHE A 84 -7.66 -5.18 10.76
N SER A 85 -7.32 -4.54 11.87
CA SER A 85 -8.09 -4.58 13.10
C SER A 85 -8.99 -3.36 13.21
N SER A 86 -10.29 -3.63 13.40
CA SER A 86 -11.19 -2.63 13.94
C SER A 86 -10.90 -2.57 15.43
N SER A 87 -10.22 -1.54 15.90
CA SER A 87 -10.16 -1.26 17.33
C SER A 87 -11.56 -0.89 17.82
N SER A 88 -12.39 -1.90 18.09
CA SER A 88 -13.37 -1.80 19.17
C SER A 88 -12.59 -1.90 20.47
N CYS A 89 -11.94 -0.79 20.85
CA CYS A 89 -11.50 -0.64 22.22
C CYS A 89 -12.76 -0.36 23.05
N CYS A 90 -12.99 -1.24 24.02
CA CYS A 90 -14.03 -1.14 25.04
C CYS A 90 -14.00 0.17 25.81
#